data_AF-A0A1V9G572-F1
#
_entry.id   AF-A0A1V9G572-F1
#
_cell.length_a   1.000
_cell.length_b   1.000
_cell.length_c   1.000
_cell.angle_alpha   90.00
_cell.angle_beta   90.00
_cell.angle_gamma   90.00
#
_symmetry.space_group_name_H-M   'P 1'
#
loop_
_entity.id
_entity.type
_entity.pdbx_description
1 polymer ?
#
loop_
_entity_poly.entity_id
_entity_poly.type
_entity_poly.pdbx_seq_one_letter_code
_entity_poly.pdbx_strand_id
1 'polypeptide(L)'
;MPINFENEISEISNHLKKVEGYLACEKIIVRNIEKHLYKGCDELNIEQYLKQTSTYMEDVIASKQGDIDYINFKYASGFINELLKTPKWNNWIKLYDLKF
;
A
#
# COMPACT_ATOMS: atom_id res chain seq x y z
N MET A 1 -5.27 7.35 -15.67
CA MET A 1 -6.25 6.24 -15.78
C MET A 1 -6.83 6.01 -14.39
N PRO A 2 -8.17 5.92 -14.21
CA PRO A 2 -8.75 5.71 -12.89
C PRO A 2 -8.43 4.31 -12.37
N ILE A 3 -8.00 4.23 -11.11
CA ILE A 3 -7.72 2.97 -10.41
C ILE A 3 -9.02 2.44 -9.81
N ASN A 4 -9.35 1.16 -10.04
CA ASN A 4 -10.51 0.53 -9.42
C ASN A 4 -10.18 0.18 -7.96
N PHE A 5 -10.48 1.11 -7.05
CA PHE A 5 -10.14 0.98 -5.64
C PHE A 5 -10.67 -0.30 -4.99
N GLU A 6 -11.94 -0.65 -5.19
CA GLU A 6 -12.59 -1.79 -4.53
C GLU A 6 -11.92 -3.12 -4.88
N ASN A 7 -11.59 -3.31 -6.15
CA ASN A 7 -10.89 -4.51 -6.60
C ASN A 7 -9.47 -4.58 -6.03
N GLU A 8 -8.75 -3.45 -6.08
CA GLU A 8 -7.37 -3.36 -5.62
C GLU A 8 -7.25 -3.56 -4.10
N ILE A 9 -8.14 -2.96 -3.31
CA ILE A 9 -8.10 -3.08 -1.86
C ILE A 9 -8.49 -4.48 -1.38
N SER A 10 -9.39 -5.15 -2.08
CA SER A 10 -9.73 -6.56 -1.83
C SER A 10 -8.50 -7.46 -2.05
N GLU A 11 -7.78 -7.26 -3.16
CA GLU A 11 -6.54 -7.99 -3.47
C GLU A 11 -5.45 -7.74 -2.42
N ILE A 12 -5.16 -6.48 -2.10
CA ILE A 12 -4.17 -6.12 -1.08
C ILE A 12 -4.53 -6.71 0.28
N SER A 13 -5.78 -6.56 0.70
CA SER A 13 -6.24 -7.05 2.01
C SER A 13 -6.09 -8.57 2.13
N ASN A 14 -6.38 -9.31 1.04
CA ASN A 14 -6.20 -10.75 1.01
C ASN A 14 -4.73 -11.17 1.08
N HIS A 15 -3.81 -10.40 0.51
CA HIS A 15 -2.38 -10.64 0.64
C HIS A 15 -1.86 -10.29 2.03
N LEU A 16 -2.28 -9.15 2.60
CA LEU A 16 -1.85 -8.70 3.94
C LEU A 16 -2.25 -9.68 5.05
N LYS A 17 -3.38 -10.37 4.91
CA LYS A 17 -3.81 -11.42 5.86
C LYS A 17 -2.96 -12.68 5.83
N LYS A 18 -2.11 -12.88 4.81
CA LYS A 18 -1.38 -14.14 4.57
C LYS A 18 0.13 -14.01 4.76
N VAL A 19 0.66 -12.80 4.83
CA VAL A 19 2.09 -12.56 4.95
C VAL A 19 2.50 -12.37 6.41
N GLU A 20 3.77 -12.58 6.70
CA GLU A 20 4.34 -12.33 8.02
C GLU A 20 5.42 -11.25 7.93
N GLY A 21 5.36 -10.29 8.85
CA GLY A 21 6.37 -9.24 9.00
C GLY A 21 6.17 -8.02 8.10
N TYR A 22 6.74 -6.90 8.55
CA TYR A 22 6.58 -5.59 7.92
C TYR A 22 7.12 -5.53 6.48
N LEU A 23 8.27 -6.17 6.20
CA LEU A 23 8.88 -6.16 4.86
C LEU A 23 7.98 -6.79 3.79
N ALA A 24 7.25 -7.85 4.13
CA ALA A 24 6.33 -8.48 3.19
C ALA A 24 5.12 -7.58 2.89
N CYS A 25 4.67 -6.82 3.89
CA CYS A 25 3.62 -5.82 3.73
C CYS A 25 4.06 -4.70 2.80
N GLU A 26 5.26 -4.13 3.02
CA GLU A 26 5.84 -3.09 2.15
C GLU A 26 5.93 -3.55 0.70
N LYS A 27 6.38 -4.79 0.46
CA LYS A 27 6.47 -5.38 -0.89
C LYS A 27 5.12 -5.47 -1.59
N ILE A 28 4.04 -5.79 -0.87
CA ILE A 28 2.69 -5.81 -1.46
C ILE A 28 2.31 -4.41 -1.95
N ILE A 29 2.58 -3.38 -1.13
CA ILE A 29 2.29 -1.99 -1.49
C ILE A 29 3.14 -1.54 -2.68
N VAL A 30 4.45 -1.79 -2.65
CA VAL A 30 5.38 -1.45 -3.75
C VAL A 30 4.93 -2.09 -5.07
N ARG A 31 4.66 -3.40 -5.08
CA ARG A 31 4.21 -4.12 -6.28
C ARG A 31 2.90 -3.59 -6.82
N ASN A 32 1.99 -3.19 -5.94
CA ASN A 32 0.72 -2.61 -6.36
C ASN A 32 0.92 -1.25 -7.04
N ILE A 33 1.76 -0.40 -6.46
CA ILE A 33 2.11 0.90 -7.04
C ILE A 33 2.78 0.70 -8.41
N GLU A 34 3.75 -0.21 -8.51
CA GLU A 34 4.41 -0.57 -9.76
C GLU A 34 3.42 -1.02 -10.82
N LYS A 35 2.49 -1.92 -10.46
CA LYS A 35 1.40 -2.36 -11.36
C LYS A 35 0.66 -1.15 -11.95
N HIS A 36 0.37 -0.11 -11.17
CA HIS A 36 -0.32 1.08 -11.65
C HIS A 36 0.58 1.99 -12.50
N LEU A 37 1.85 2.15 -12.15
CA LEU A 37 2.85 2.86 -12.96
C LEU A 37 3.02 2.20 -14.35
N TYR A 38 3.14 0.86 -14.39
CA TYR A 38 3.24 0.11 -15.65
C TYR A 38 1.99 0.23 -16.52
N LYS A 39 0.80 0.40 -15.91
CA LYS A 39 -0.46 0.68 -16.61
C LYS A 39 -0.60 2.14 -17.08
N GLY A 40 0.41 2.98 -16.84
CA GLY A 40 0.40 4.39 -17.23
C GLY A 40 -0.46 5.27 -16.34
N CYS A 41 -0.68 4.90 -15.07
CA CYS A 41 -1.29 5.81 -14.10
C CYS A 41 -0.30 6.92 -13.77
N ASP A 42 -0.77 8.17 -13.81
CA ASP A 42 0.02 9.31 -13.34
C ASP A 42 0.17 9.32 -11.82
N GLU A 43 1.15 10.10 -11.35
CA GLU A 43 1.49 10.21 -9.92
C GLU A 43 0.32 10.69 -9.06
N LEU A 44 -0.52 11.60 -9.57
CA LEU A 44 -1.65 12.16 -8.84
C LEU A 44 -2.72 11.09 -8.57
N ASN A 45 -3.05 10.28 -9.58
CA ASN A 45 -3.99 9.18 -9.46
C ASN A 45 -3.49 8.11 -8.46
N ILE A 46 -2.19 7.82 -8.48
CA ILE A 46 -1.59 6.88 -7.53
C ILE A 46 -1.59 7.47 -6.11
N GLU A 47 -1.25 8.74 -5.95
CA GLU A 47 -1.27 9.42 -4.64
C GLU A 47 -2.68 9.40 -4.02
N GLN A 48 -3.71 9.70 -4.82
CA GLN A 48 -5.11 9.61 -4.37
C GLN A 48 -5.49 8.19 -3.97
N TYR A 49 -5.11 7.21 -4.78
CA TYR A 49 -5.32 5.80 -4.47
C TYR A 49 -4.63 5.37 -3.16
N LEU A 50 -3.40 5.81 -2.93
CA LEU A 50 -2.65 5.52 -1.71
C LEU A 50 -3.29 6.16 -0.48
N LYS A 51 -3.78 7.40 -0.59
CA LYS A 51 -4.55 8.05 0.49
C LYS A 51 -5.79 7.24 0.86
N GLN A 52 -6.59 6.85 -0.14
CA GLN A 52 -7.78 6.00 0.09
C GLN A 52 -7.41 4.66 0.72
N THR A 53 -6.29 4.06 0.27
CA THR A 53 -5.78 2.80 0.80
C THR A 53 -5.38 2.93 2.27
N SER A 54 -4.66 4.00 2.65
CA SER A 54 -4.30 4.23 4.05
C SER A 54 -5.53 4.44 4.92
N THR A 55 -6.49 5.28 4.49
CA THR A 55 -7.75 5.50 5.23
C THR A 55 -8.50 4.19 5.46
N TYR A 56 -8.65 3.36 4.42
CA TYR A 56 -9.28 2.05 4.57
C TYR A 56 -8.57 1.17 5.61
N MET A 57 -7.22 1.13 5.57
CA MET A 57 -6.46 0.33 6.52
C MET A 57 -6.61 0.86 7.95
N GLU A 58 -6.64 2.18 8.13
CA GLU A 58 -6.87 2.84 9.41
C GLU A 58 -8.26 2.50 9.98
N ASP A 59 -9.31 2.52 9.14
CA ASP A 59 -10.67 2.11 9.52
C ASP A 59 -10.73 0.63 9.93
N VAL A 60 -10.05 -0.23 9.17
CA VAL A 60 -9.94 -1.65 9.49
C VAL A 60 -9.24 -1.87 10.83
N ILE A 61 -8.12 -1.18 11.08
CA ILE A 61 -7.38 -1.24 12.35
C ILE A 61 -8.26 -0.76 13.52
N ALA A 62 -8.99 0.35 13.33
CA ALA A 62 -9.86 0.90 14.36
C ALA A 62 -11.01 -0.04 14.73
N SER A 63 -11.62 -0.70 13.73
CA SER A 63 -12.75 -1.62 13.95
C SER A 63 -12.38 -2.97 14.58
N LYS A 64 -11.07 -3.29 14.68
CA LYS A 64 -10.55 -4.61 15.11
C LYS A 64 -9.43 -4.49 16.15
N GLN A 65 -9.48 -3.46 16.98
CA GLN A 65 -8.51 -3.22 18.04
C GLN A 65 -8.27 -4.48 18.91
N GLY A 66 -7.03 -5.00 18.87
CA GLY A 66 -6.57 -6.11 19.74
C GLY A 66 -6.29 -7.43 19.04
N ASP A 67 -6.60 -7.56 17.75
CA ASP A 67 -6.40 -8.80 17.00
C ASP A 67 -5.06 -8.77 16.23
N ILE A 68 -4.22 -9.79 16.44
CA ILE A 68 -2.85 -9.88 15.90
C ILE A 68 -2.87 -9.88 14.37
N ASP A 69 -3.95 -10.38 13.78
CA ASP A 69 -4.18 -10.47 12.33
C ASP A 69 -4.16 -9.11 11.61
N TYR A 70 -4.21 -8.00 12.37
CA TYR A 70 -4.23 -6.64 11.83
C TYR A 70 -2.91 -5.87 11.98
N ILE A 71 -1.88 -6.50 12.54
CA ILE A 71 -0.55 -5.87 12.63
C ILE A 71 0.02 -5.56 11.23
N ASN A 72 -0.30 -6.39 10.23
CA ASN A 72 0.11 -6.19 8.85
C ASN A 72 -0.57 -4.99 8.19
N PHE A 73 -1.84 -4.73 8.52
CA PHE A 73 -2.54 -3.52 8.08
C PHE A 73 -1.89 -2.27 8.69
N LYS A 74 -1.47 -2.35 9.95
CA LYS A 74 -0.73 -1.26 10.61
C LYS A 74 0.63 -1.00 9.96
N TYR A 75 1.38 -2.05 9.62
CA TYR A 75 2.64 -1.90 8.89
C TYR A 75 2.42 -1.29 7.50
N ALA A 76 1.45 -1.79 6.74
CA ALA A 76 1.14 -1.29 5.41
C ALA A 76 0.68 0.17 5.42
N SER A 77 -0.25 0.55 6.31
CA SER A 77 -0.70 1.93 6.48
C SER A 77 0.44 2.86 6.90
N GLY A 78 1.26 2.43 7.87
CA GLY A 78 2.45 3.19 8.28
C GLY A 78 3.40 3.45 7.11
N PHE A 79 3.69 2.44 6.31
CA PHE A 79 4.54 2.57 5.13
C PHE A 79 3.93 3.50 4.07
N ILE A 80 2.64 3.37 3.77
CA ILE A 80 1.94 4.28 2.83
C ILE A 80 2.03 5.73 3.32
N ASN A 81 1.81 5.97 4.60
CA ASN A 81 1.90 7.31 5.19
C ASN A 81 3.31 7.90 5.08
N GLU A 82 4.36 7.10 5.22
CA GLU A 82 5.74 7.55 4.99
C GLU A 82 6.05 7.81 3.51
N LEU A 83 5.52 6.98 2.59
CA LEU A 83 5.62 7.24 1.15
C LEU A 83 4.96 8.57 0.76
N LEU A 84 3.76 8.85 1.28
CA LEU A 84 3.02 10.08 0.98
C LEU A 84 3.69 11.34 1.53
N LYS A 85 4.52 11.23 2.58
CA LYS A 85 5.34 12.33 3.09
C LYS A 85 6.62 12.55 2.27
N THR A 86 7.03 11.56 1.48
CA THR A 86 8.30 11.57 0.77
C THR A 86 8.16 12.24 -0.60
N PRO A 87 8.86 13.36 -0.87
CA PRO A 87 8.90 13.94 -2.20
C PRO A 87 9.49 12.95 -3.21
N LYS A 88 8.86 12.82 -4.38
CA LYS A 88 9.31 11.89 -5.45
C LYS A 88 9.36 10.42 -4.98
N TRP A 89 8.35 9.97 -4.24
CA TRP A 89 8.19 8.58 -3.79
C TRP A 89 8.34 7.56 -4.93
N ASN A 90 7.96 7.93 -6.15
CA ASN A 90 8.09 7.08 -7.33
C ASN A 90 9.55 6.75 -7.69
N ASN A 91 10.50 7.65 -7.44
CA ASN A 91 11.92 7.38 -7.61
C ASN A 91 12.44 6.40 -6.55
N TRP A 92 11.89 6.48 -5.34
CA TRP A 92 12.20 5.53 -4.26
C TRP A 92 11.73 4.13 -4.61
N ILE A 93 10.53 4.00 -5.17
CA ILE A 93 9.99 2.70 -5.61
C ILE A 93 10.88 2.05 -6.66
N LYS A 94 11.32 2.81 -7.67
CA LYS A 94 12.27 2.32 -8.68
C LYS A 94 13.61 1.86 -8.10
N LEU A 95 14.04 2.44 -6.97
CA LEU A 95 15.28 2.07 -6.28
C LEU A 95 15.08 0.90 -5.30
N TYR A 96 13.86 0.70 -4.80
CA TYR A 96 13.52 -0.38 -3.87
C TYR A 96 13.65 -1.75 -4.55
N ASP A 97 13.24 -1.84 -5.82
CA ASP A 97 13.34 -3.05 -6.66
C ASP A 97 14.79 -3.43 -7.01
N LEU A 98 15.72 -2.46 -6.99
CA LEU A 98 17.15 -2.69 -7.27
C LEU A 98 17.95 -3.18 -6.07
N LYS A 99 17.38 -3.17 -4.86
CA LYS A 99 18.10 -3.50 -3.64
C LYS A 99 17.88 -4.94 -3.15
N PHE A 100 17.01 -5.72 -3.78
CA PHE A 100 16.69 -7.08 -3.35
C PHE A 100 16.38 -8.03 -4.51
#